data_AF-A2FAJ2-F1
#
_entry.id   AF-A2FAJ2-F1
#
_cell.length_a   1.000
_cell.length_b   1.000
_cell.length_c   1.000
_cell.angle_alpha   90.00
_cell.angle_beta   90.00
_cell.angle_gamma   90.00
#
_symmetry.space_group_name_H-M   'P 1'
#
loop_
_entity.id
_entity.type
_entity.pdbx_description
1 polymer ?
#
loop_
_entity_poly.entity_id
_entity_poly.type
_entity_poly.pdbx_seq_one_letter_code
_entity_poly.pdbx_strand_id
1 'polypeptide(L)'
;MWRLSKKDLCTLICNTFRRIKLFLLGSKVMEDSNIYTRNYPKWIKINYFATSKYPPYETLDITPDNIIIDYFRSQTKDSSETTIYKGKEMLYYQSILRFNRFYTLSDEDITTLGKFAMKLFVKDYDRKHLKEMHYYTANEMGCIFEGIITDYAILHNAPNDAIESIQEFAKGTKYTEDFTFSDGFLPRGNIYRAGPMIHYRTGKYIGIHPEKPEDLGLEILQVAECRLYKT
;
A
#
# COMPACT_ATOMS: atom_id res chain seq x y z
N MET A 1 -7.07 51.36 10.87
CA MET A 1 -6.32 51.20 9.60
C MET A 1 -5.19 50.21 9.87
N TRP A 2 -5.38 48.93 9.54
CA TRP A 2 -4.41 47.87 9.87
C TRP A 2 -3.21 47.96 8.92
N ARG A 3 -2.07 48.44 9.43
CA ARG A 3 -0.80 48.38 8.69
C ARG A 3 -0.27 46.96 8.78
N LEU A 4 -0.40 46.20 7.69
CA LEU A 4 0.32 44.95 7.51
C LEU A 4 1.81 45.22 7.74
N SER A 5 2.46 44.41 8.58
CA SER A 5 3.88 44.56 8.81
C SER A 5 4.64 44.31 7.50
N LYS A 6 5.81 44.92 7.35
CA LYS A 6 6.66 44.74 6.16
C LYS A 6 6.96 43.25 5.90
N LYS A 7 6.99 42.44 6.96
CA LYS A 7 7.18 40.99 6.93
C LYS A 7 5.95 40.24 6.40
N ASP A 8 4.75 40.66 6.78
CA ASP A 8 3.50 40.08 6.29
C ASP A 8 3.28 40.42 4.82
N LEU A 9 3.61 41.65 4.42
CA LEU A 9 3.54 42.09 3.04
C LEU A 9 4.54 41.32 2.15
N CYS A 10 5.79 41.13 2.61
CA CYS A 10 6.76 40.28 1.92
C CYS A 10 6.28 38.82 1.81
N THR A 11 5.65 38.28 2.86
CA THR A 11 5.14 36.90 2.86
C THR A 11 3.97 36.73 1.89
N LEU A 12 3.06 37.71 1.83
CA LEU A 12 1.93 37.73 0.90
C LEU A 12 2.39 37.87 -0.55
N ILE A 13 3.36 38.75 -0.80
CA ILE A 13 3.95 38.95 -2.13
C ILE A 13 4.68 37.66 -2.57
N CYS A 14 5.51 37.07 -1.71
CA CYS A 14 6.20 35.82 -2.01
C CYS A 14 5.23 34.66 -2.28
N ASN A 15 4.15 34.53 -1.50
CA ASN A 15 3.14 33.49 -1.72
C ASN A 15 2.34 33.71 -3.00
N THR A 16 2.01 34.96 -3.33
CA THR A 16 1.32 35.31 -4.58
C THR A 16 2.21 35.02 -5.79
N PHE A 17 3.49 35.44 -5.75
CA PHE A 17 4.45 35.11 -6.80
C PHE A 17 4.69 33.60 -6.93
N ARG A 18 4.71 32.85 -5.82
CA ARG A 18 4.85 31.39 -5.85
C ARG A 18 3.63 30.69 -6.47
N ARG A 19 2.42 31.18 -6.19
CA ARG A 19 1.17 30.69 -6.81
C ARG A 19 1.09 31.03 -8.30
N ILE A 20 1.47 32.26 -8.68
CA ILE A 20 1.57 32.67 -10.08
C ILE A 20 2.66 31.85 -10.80
N LYS A 21 3.80 31.58 -10.14
CA LYS A 21 4.87 30.73 -10.69
C LYS A 21 4.42 29.28 -10.84
N LEU A 22 3.64 28.72 -9.91
CA LEU A 22 3.05 27.38 -10.05
C LEU A 22 1.95 27.32 -11.12
N PHE A 23 1.19 28.39 -11.31
CA PHE A 23 0.18 28.49 -12.37
C PHE A 23 0.81 28.67 -13.76
N LEU A 24 1.89 29.45 -13.85
CA LEU A 24 2.62 29.72 -15.10
C LEU A 24 3.66 28.63 -15.46
N LEU A 25 4.29 28.00 -14.47
CA LEU A 25 5.29 26.93 -14.66
C LEU A 25 4.74 25.53 -14.39
N GLY A 26 3.49 25.39 -13.92
CA GLY A 26 2.80 24.10 -13.83
C GLY A 26 2.62 23.40 -15.19
N SER A 27 2.97 24.07 -16.29
CA SER A 27 3.03 23.54 -17.65
C SER A 27 4.47 23.28 -18.15
N LYS A 28 5.51 23.60 -17.37
CA LYS A 28 6.90 23.25 -17.68
C LYS A 28 7.50 22.41 -16.56
N VAL A 29 7.24 21.12 -16.72
CA VAL A 29 7.99 19.96 -16.22
C VAL A 29 9.38 20.35 -15.73
N MET A 30 9.60 20.33 -14.42
CA MET A 30 10.96 20.19 -13.90
C MET A 30 11.29 18.71 -14.02
N GLU A 31 11.92 18.34 -15.13
CA GLU A 31 12.68 17.10 -15.24
C GLU A 31 13.85 17.21 -14.25
N ASP A 32 13.65 16.71 -13.03
CA ASP A 32 14.76 16.49 -12.10
C ASP A 32 15.27 15.06 -12.32
N SER A 33 16.50 14.99 -12.80
CA SER A 33 17.07 13.89 -13.56
C SER A 33 17.71 12.79 -12.70
N ASN A 34 17.05 12.29 -11.64
CA ASN A 34 17.66 11.22 -10.83
C ASN A 34 16.76 10.31 -9.98
N ILE A 35 15.46 10.18 -10.23
CA ILE A 35 14.58 9.33 -9.38
C ILE A 35 13.68 8.45 -10.26
N TYR A 36 14.05 7.17 -10.39
CA TYR A 36 13.30 6.04 -10.96
C TYR A 36 12.36 6.35 -12.14
N THR A 37 12.90 6.36 -13.36
CA THR A 37 12.11 6.31 -14.61
C THR A 37 11.48 4.93 -14.79
N ARG A 38 10.51 4.57 -13.93
CA ARG A 38 9.70 3.36 -14.11
C ARG A 38 8.68 3.65 -15.21
N ASN A 39 8.67 2.78 -16.22
CA ASN A 39 7.61 2.77 -17.22
C ASN A 39 6.37 2.14 -16.59
N TYR A 40 5.44 2.99 -16.15
CA TYR A 40 4.15 2.54 -15.67
C TYR A 40 3.29 2.01 -16.82
N PRO A 41 2.46 0.98 -16.60
CA PRO A 41 1.38 0.65 -17.51
C PRO A 41 0.50 1.87 -17.78
N LYS A 42 -0.11 1.95 -18.98
CA LYS A 42 -0.92 3.11 -19.40
C LYS A 42 -2.08 3.44 -18.46
N TRP A 43 -2.55 2.46 -17.69
CA TRP A 43 -3.64 2.56 -16.74
C TRP A 43 -3.22 3.09 -15.35
N ILE A 44 -1.92 3.31 -15.13
CA ILE A 44 -1.38 4.05 -13.98
C ILE A 44 -0.84 5.39 -14.46
N LYS A 45 -1.38 6.48 -13.91
CA LYS A 45 -0.87 7.83 -14.14
C LYS A 45 -0.20 8.35 -12.88
N ILE A 46 0.84 9.15 -13.07
CA ILE A 46 1.52 9.82 -11.97
C ILE A 46 0.83 11.16 -11.75
N ASN A 47 0.44 11.43 -10.50
CA ASN A 47 -0.09 12.73 -10.13
C ASN A 47 1.05 13.68 -9.77
N TYR A 48 1.18 14.76 -10.53
CA TYR A 48 2.20 15.77 -10.32
C TYR A 48 1.68 16.87 -9.38
N PHE A 49 1.60 16.57 -8.08
CA PHE A 49 1.25 17.56 -7.07
C PHE A 49 2.48 17.92 -6.23
N ALA A 50 3.21 18.95 -6.63
CA ALA A 50 4.23 19.55 -5.79
C ALA A 50 3.54 20.34 -4.65
N THR A 51 3.58 19.83 -3.43
CA THR A 51 3.21 20.63 -2.25
C THR A 51 4.46 21.23 -1.61
N SER A 52 4.30 22.19 -0.70
CA SER A 52 5.46 22.73 0.04
C SER A 52 6.12 21.71 0.98
N LYS A 53 5.47 20.56 1.23
CA LYS A 53 5.93 19.52 2.18
C LYS A 53 6.40 18.24 1.48
N TYR A 54 6.03 18.02 0.24
CA TYR A 54 6.15 16.72 -0.43
C TYR A 54 6.64 16.88 -1.88
N PRO A 55 7.60 16.05 -2.34
CA PRO A 55 8.10 16.08 -3.71
C PRO A 55 7.01 15.74 -4.74
N PRO A 56 7.20 16.07 -6.03
CA PRO A 56 6.15 16.08 -7.05
C PRO A 56 5.48 14.74 -7.41
N TYR A 57 5.85 13.63 -6.77
CA TYR A 57 5.61 12.27 -7.28
C TYR A 57 4.95 11.33 -6.26
N GLU A 58 4.36 11.86 -5.19
CA GLU A 58 3.96 10.99 -4.09
C GLU A 58 2.74 10.12 -4.38
N THR A 59 1.88 10.51 -5.31
CA THR A 59 0.62 9.82 -5.56
C THR A 59 0.42 9.40 -7.00
N LEU A 60 -0.42 8.37 -7.17
CA LEU A 60 -0.76 7.71 -8.42
C LEU A 60 -2.27 7.77 -8.61
N ASP A 61 -2.68 7.91 -9.87
CA ASP A 61 -4.04 7.67 -10.33
C ASP A 61 -4.09 6.31 -11.03
N ILE A 62 -4.63 5.32 -10.33
CA ILE A 62 -4.68 3.93 -10.74
C ILE A 62 -6.09 3.58 -11.21
N THR A 63 -6.21 3.20 -12.47
CA THR A 63 -7.47 2.69 -13.05
C THR A 63 -7.34 1.17 -13.25
N PRO A 64 -7.79 0.33 -12.30
CA PRO A 64 -7.74 -1.12 -12.47
C PRO A 64 -8.70 -1.56 -13.57
N ASP A 65 -8.48 -2.77 -14.11
CA ASP A 65 -9.46 -3.41 -14.97
C ASP A 65 -10.77 -3.65 -14.19
N ASN A 66 -11.91 -3.40 -14.83
CA ASN A 66 -13.23 -3.63 -14.24
C ASN A 66 -13.46 -5.12 -13.93
N ILE A 67 -12.81 -6.04 -14.65
CA ILE A 67 -12.89 -7.49 -14.37
C ILE A 67 -12.47 -7.78 -12.91
N ILE A 68 -11.43 -7.09 -12.41
CA ILE A 68 -10.98 -7.22 -11.02
C ILE A 68 -12.08 -6.79 -10.06
N ILE A 69 -12.70 -5.64 -10.33
CA ILE A 69 -13.75 -5.06 -9.47
C ILE A 69 -14.99 -5.95 -9.43
N ASP A 70 -15.43 -6.42 -10.59
CA ASP A 70 -16.61 -7.27 -10.72
C ASP A 70 -16.39 -8.63 -10.04
N TYR A 71 -15.21 -9.23 -10.24
CA TYR A 71 -14.81 -10.45 -9.54
C TYR A 71 -14.80 -10.22 -8.03
N PHE A 72 -14.10 -9.20 -7.52
CA PHE A 72 -13.98 -8.95 -6.08
C PHE A 72 -15.33 -8.69 -5.42
N ARG A 73 -16.22 -7.93 -6.07
CA ARG A 73 -17.59 -7.71 -5.58
C ARG A 73 -18.38 -9.01 -5.49
N SER A 74 -18.27 -9.88 -6.51
CA SER A 74 -18.95 -11.19 -6.49
C SER A 74 -18.49 -12.06 -5.31
N GLN A 75 -17.21 -12.00 -4.96
CA GLN A 75 -16.61 -12.83 -3.91
C GLN A 75 -16.83 -12.29 -2.49
N THR A 76 -17.18 -11.00 -2.36
CA THR A 76 -17.24 -10.31 -1.06
C THR A 76 -18.64 -9.80 -0.70
N LYS A 77 -19.65 -10.03 -1.54
CA LYS A 77 -21.03 -9.55 -1.37
C LYS A 77 -21.62 -9.86 0.01
N ASP A 78 -21.42 -11.07 0.51
CA ASP A 78 -22.00 -11.54 1.78
C ASP A 78 -21.00 -11.52 2.95
N SER A 79 -19.90 -10.78 2.81
CA SER A 79 -18.87 -10.70 3.84
C SER A 79 -19.24 -9.70 4.95
N SER A 80 -18.97 -10.07 6.20
CA SER A 80 -19.06 -9.16 7.37
C SER A 80 -18.25 -7.88 7.14
N GLU A 81 -18.78 -6.72 7.55
CA GLU A 81 -18.07 -5.42 7.49
C GLU A 81 -16.74 -5.44 8.22
N THR A 82 -16.68 -6.14 9.35
CA THR A 82 -15.47 -6.35 10.14
C THR A 82 -14.91 -7.75 9.90
N THR A 83 -13.59 -7.85 9.71
CA THR A 83 -12.88 -9.14 9.67
C THR A 83 -12.03 -9.26 10.92
N ILE A 84 -12.33 -10.26 11.76
CA ILE A 84 -11.49 -10.65 12.89
C ILE A 84 -10.63 -11.83 12.45
N TYR A 85 -9.31 -11.69 12.54
CA TYR A 85 -8.36 -12.74 12.22
C TYR A 85 -7.38 -12.91 13.38
N LYS A 86 -7.25 -14.14 13.88
CA LYS A 86 -6.42 -14.48 15.06
C LYS A 86 -6.64 -13.53 16.25
N GLY A 87 -7.91 -13.21 16.53
CA GLY A 87 -8.31 -12.37 17.66
C GLY A 87 -8.07 -10.86 17.48
N LYS A 88 -7.64 -10.40 16.30
CA LYS A 88 -7.45 -8.98 15.99
C LYS A 88 -8.32 -8.54 14.82
N GLU A 89 -8.82 -7.32 14.90
CA GLU A 89 -9.55 -6.71 13.80
C GLU A 89 -8.60 -6.27 12.69
N MET A 90 -8.94 -6.65 11.46
CA MET A 90 -8.22 -6.32 10.25
C MET A 90 -8.80 -5.04 9.66
N LEU A 91 -7.94 -4.02 9.51
CA LEU A 91 -8.39 -2.67 9.14
C LEU A 91 -7.76 -2.17 7.83
N TYR A 92 -6.50 -2.54 7.58
CA TYR A 92 -5.72 -2.01 6.48
C TYR A 92 -4.92 -3.11 5.78
N TYR A 93 -4.39 -2.82 4.59
CA TYR A 93 -3.50 -3.72 3.86
C TYR A 93 -2.25 -4.10 4.67
N GLN A 94 -1.72 -3.18 5.49
CA GLN A 94 -0.55 -3.47 6.32
C GLN A 94 -0.83 -4.61 7.32
N SER A 95 -2.08 -4.80 7.74
CA SER A 95 -2.47 -5.86 8.66
C SER A 95 -2.25 -7.27 8.09
N ILE A 96 -2.23 -7.43 6.75
CA ILE A 96 -2.04 -8.73 6.09
C ILE A 96 -0.64 -8.97 5.52
N LEU A 97 0.21 -7.94 5.40
CA LEU A 97 1.56 -8.06 4.84
C LEU A 97 2.42 -9.10 5.58
N ARG A 98 2.27 -9.18 6.90
CA ARG A 98 2.93 -10.18 7.75
C ARG A 98 2.59 -11.60 7.29
N PHE A 99 1.30 -11.88 7.10
CA PHE A 99 0.83 -13.21 6.68
C PHE A 99 1.16 -13.51 5.23
N ASN A 100 1.10 -12.50 4.36
CA ASN A 100 1.43 -12.63 2.95
C ASN A 100 2.85 -13.13 2.70
N ARG A 101 3.80 -12.83 3.60
CA ARG A 101 5.23 -13.11 3.38
C ARG A 101 5.84 -14.14 4.31
N PHE A 102 5.40 -14.22 5.56
CA PHE A 102 6.11 -14.96 6.60
C PHE A 102 5.37 -16.21 7.10
N TYR A 103 4.21 -16.55 6.53
CA TYR A 103 3.43 -17.72 6.94
C TYR A 103 3.03 -18.58 5.75
N THR A 104 3.12 -19.90 5.93
CA THR A 104 2.42 -20.85 5.08
C THR A 104 0.95 -20.86 5.51
N LEU A 105 0.08 -20.32 4.66
CA LEU A 105 -1.34 -20.15 4.96
C LEU A 105 -2.14 -21.40 4.56
N SER A 106 -3.09 -21.79 5.42
CA SER A 106 -4.09 -22.82 5.07
C SER A 106 -5.10 -22.28 4.06
N ASP A 107 -5.90 -23.18 3.47
CA ASP A 107 -7.00 -22.77 2.57
C ASP A 107 -8.02 -21.85 3.25
N GLU A 108 -8.28 -22.08 4.54
CA GLU A 108 -9.17 -21.24 5.33
C GLU A 108 -8.56 -19.85 5.58
N ASP A 109 -7.26 -19.79 5.88
CA ASP A 109 -6.53 -18.53 6.05
C ASP A 109 -6.53 -17.72 4.75
N ILE A 110 -6.21 -18.35 3.63
CA ILE A 110 -6.25 -17.72 2.29
C ILE A 110 -7.65 -17.21 1.98
N THR A 111 -8.68 -18.03 2.23
CA THR A 111 -10.07 -17.64 1.99
C THR A 111 -10.45 -16.40 2.81
N THR A 112 -10.08 -16.38 4.09
CA THR A 112 -10.41 -15.28 5.00
C THR A 112 -9.65 -14.00 4.64
N LEU A 113 -8.33 -14.09 4.47
CA LEU A 113 -7.47 -12.95 4.19
C LEU A 113 -7.69 -12.41 2.78
N GLY A 114 -7.92 -13.29 1.80
CA GLY A 114 -8.26 -12.92 0.42
C GLY A 114 -9.56 -12.14 0.34
N LYS A 115 -10.64 -12.62 0.97
CA LYS A 115 -11.91 -11.87 1.05
C LYS A 115 -11.74 -10.51 1.71
N PHE A 116 -10.99 -10.43 2.79
CA PHE A 116 -10.68 -9.15 3.44
C PHE A 116 -9.95 -8.19 2.49
N ALA A 117 -8.89 -8.65 1.82
CA ALA A 117 -8.09 -7.83 0.91
C ALA A 117 -8.89 -7.33 -0.29
N MET A 118 -9.70 -8.21 -0.90
CA MET A 118 -10.59 -7.86 -2.02
C MET A 118 -11.65 -6.84 -1.59
N LYS A 119 -12.24 -7.01 -0.40
CA LYS A 119 -13.23 -6.07 0.13
C LYS A 119 -12.63 -4.69 0.37
N LEU A 120 -11.43 -4.65 0.95
CA LEU A 120 -10.71 -3.39 1.16
C LEU A 120 -10.42 -2.69 -0.17
N PHE A 121 -10.05 -3.45 -1.20
CA PHE A 121 -9.80 -2.91 -2.54
C PHE A 121 -11.04 -2.28 -3.16
N VAL A 122 -12.18 -3.00 -3.12
CA VAL A 122 -13.46 -2.48 -3.62
C VAL A 122 -13.86 -1.21 -2.89
N LYS A 123 -13.67 -1.17 -1.57
CA LYS A 123 -13.95 0.02 -0.75
C LYS A 123 -13.09 1.22 -1.15
N ASP A 124 -11.79 1.01 -1.38
CA ASP A 124 -10.88 2.05 -1.84
C ASP A 124 -11.20 2.52 -3.27
N TYR A 125 -11.59 1.59 -4.14
CA TYR A 125 -12.09 1.88 -5.48
C TYR A 125 -13.36 2.75 -5.44
N ASP A 126 -14.39 2.33 -4.69
CA ASP A 126 -15.67 3.03 -4.59
C ASP A 126 -15.52 4.44 -3.99
N ARG A 127 -14.59 4.59 -3.05
CA ARG A 127 -14.24 5.88 -2.42
C ARG A 127 -13.30 6.74 -3.26
N LYS A 128 -12.88 6.26 -4.43
CA LYS A 128 -11.93 6.93 -5.34
C LYS A 128 -10.54 7.14 -4.73
N HIS A 129 -10.16 6.37 -3.70
CA HIS A 129 -8.84 6.44 -3.09
C HIS A 129 -7.72 6.02 -4.06
N LEU A 130 -8.04 5.20 -5.07
CA LEU A 130 -7.07 4.82 -6.11
C LEU A 130 -6.61 5.99 -6.99
N LYS A 131 -7.33 7.13 -6.97
CA LYS A 131 -6.99 8.31 -7.77
C LYS A 131 -5.85 9.14 -7.21
N GLU A 132 -5.59 9.02 -5.90
CA GLU A 132 -4.59 9.79 -5.17
C GLU A 132 -3.82 8.88 -4.21
N MET A 133 -3.35 7.76 -4.75
CA MET A 133 -2.77 6.69 -3.96
C MET A 133 -1.26 6.85 -3.81
N HIS A 134 -0.76 6.81 -2.58
CA HIS A 134 0.68 6.86 -2.36
C HIS A 134 1.41 5.65 -2.97
N TYR A 135 2.59 5.88 -3.56
CA TYR A 135 3.36 4.81 -4.21
C TYR A 135 3.74 3.68 -3.24
N TYR A 136 4.05 3.98 -1.98
CA TYR A 136 4.37 2.94 -1.00
C TYR A 136 3.14 2.07 -0.70
N THR A 137 1.94 2.66 -0.64
CA THR A 137 0.68 1.91 -0.47
C THR A 137 0.40 1.06 -1.71
N ALA A 138 0.62 1.60 -2.91
CA ALA A 138 0.50 0.83 -4.15
C ALA A 138 1.45 -0.37 -4.17
N ASN A 139 2.69 -0.22 -3.70
CA ASN A 139 3.65 -1.32 -3.57
C ASN A 139 3.18 -2.40 -2.58
N GLU A 140 2.66 -1.99 -1.42
CA GLU A 140 2.09 -2.91 -0.42
C GLU A 140 0.92 -3.71 -1.01
N MET A 141 0.00 -3.05 -1.72
CA MET A 141 -1.07 -3.77 -2.42
C MET A 141 -0.52 -4.68 -3.51
N GLY A 142 0.45 -4.25 -4.31
CA GLY A 142 1.03 -5.09 -5.36
C GLY A 142 1.56 -6.42 -4.81
N CYS A 143 2.23 -6.39 -3.66
CA CYS A 143 2.68 -7.58 -2.94
C CYS A 143 1.51 -8.48 -2.49
N ILE A 144 0.39 -7.90 -2.04
CA ILE A 144 -0.81 -8.63 -1.59
C ILE A 144 -1.58 -9.21 -2.78
N PHE A 145 -1.63 -8.48 -3.90
CA PHE A 145 -2.20 -8.92 -5.15
C PHE A 145 -1.44 -10.14 -5.70
N GLU A 146 -0.11 -10.06 -5.71
CA GLU A 146 0.76 -11.16 -6.15
C GLU A 146 0.64 -12.40 -5.26
N GLY A 147 0.49 -12.22 -3.95
CA GLY A 147 0.36 -13.31 -2.97
C GLY A 147 -1.09 -13.69 -2.71
N ILE A 148 -1.59 -13.33 -1.52
CA ILE A 148 -2.87 -13.79 -0.96
C ILE A 148 -4.05 -13.68 -1.95
N ILE A 149 -4.17 -12.60 -2.73
CA ILE A 149 -5.29 -12.44 -3.67
C ILE A 149 -5.17 -13.40 -4.86
N THR A 150 -3.98 -13.57 -5.43
CA THR A 150 -3.77 -14.54 -6.53
C THR A 150 -3.98 -15.97 -6.02
N ASP A 151 -3.43 -16.30 -4.84
CA ASP A 151 -3.65 -17.60 -4.20
C ASP A 151 -5.14 -17.87 -3.94
N TYR A 152 -5.89 -16.87 -3.48
CA TYR A 152 -7.34 -16.96 -3.33
C TYR A 152 -8.02 -17.25 -4.67
N ALA A 153 -7.69 -16.49 -5.72
CA ALA A 153 -8.34 -16.61 -7.02
C ALA A 153 -8.12 -18.01 -7.63
N ILE A 154 -6.91 -18.54 -7.52
CA ILE A 154 -6.57 -19.89 -7.96
C ILE A 154 -7.31 -20.94 -7.12
N LEU A 155 -7.25 -20.83 -5.79
CA LEU A 155 -7.91 -21.78 -4.87
C LEU A 155 -9.42 -21.89 -5.13
N HIS A 156 -10.07 -20.77 -5.44
CA HIS A 156 -11.51 -20.70 -5.69
C HIS A 156 -11.90 -20.80 -7.17
N ASN A 157 -10.98 -21.28 -8.03
CA ASN A 157 -11.20 -21.51 -9.46
C ASN A 157 -11.79 -20.28 -10.18
N ALA A 158 -11.21 -19.10 -9.93
CA ALA A 158 -11.60 -17.89 -10.62
C ALA A 158 -11.42 -18.04 -12.14
N PRO A 159 -12.23 -17.32 -12.95
CA PRO A 159 -12.01 -17.22 -14.38
C PRO A 159 -10.57 -16.79 -14.72
N ASN A 160 -9.98 -17.39 -15.78
CA ASN A 160 -8.58 -17.15 -16.15
C ASN A 160 -8.29 -15.67 -16.45
N ASP A 161 -9.23 -14.97 -17.10
CA ASP A 161 -9.15 -13.52 -17.38
C ASP A 161 -9.09 -12.69 -16.09
N ALA A 162 -9.82 -13.08 -15.05
CA ALA A 162 -9.73 -12.45 -13.74
C ALA A 162 -8.36 -12.70 -13.09
N ILE A 163 -7.84 -13.93 -13.15
CA ILE A 163 -6.51 -14.27 -12.62
C ILE A 163 -5.41 -13.47 -13.34
N GLU A 164 -5.45 -13.44 -14.68
CA GLU A 164 -4.51 -12.68 -15.50
C GLU A 164 -4.55 -11.18 -15.17
N SER A 165 -5.75 -10.62 -15.03
CA SER A 165 -5.94 -9.21 -14.65
C SER A 165 -5.38 -8.90 -13.26
N ILE A 166 -5.61 -9.78 -12.27
CA ILE A 166 -5.06 -9.67 -10.91
C ILE A 166 -3.52 -9.69 -10.95
N GLN A 167 -2.94 -10.62 -11.72
CA GLN A 167 -1.48 -10.74 -11.86
C GLN A 167 -0.88 -9.53 -12.60
N GLU A 168 -1.54 -9.01 -13.64
CA GLU A 168 -1.10 -7.78 -14.31
C GLU A 168 -1.14 -6.59 -13.34
N PHE A 169 -2.21 -6.45 -12.57
CA PHE A 169 -2.33 -5.40 -11.55
C PHE A 169 -1.19 -5.50 -10.53
N ALA A 170 -0.92 -6.71 -10.03
CA ALA A 170 0.18 -6.98 -9.10
C ALA A 170 1.52 -6.52 -9.68
N LYS A 171 1.82 -6.92 -10.92
CA LYS A 171 3.05 -6.55 -11.64
C LYS A 171 3.16 -5.04 -11.85
N GLY A 172 2.05 -4.37 -12.17
CA GLY A 172 1.99 -2.93 -12.41
C GLY A 172 2.31 -2.11 -11.15
N THR A 173 1.87 -2.60 -9.99
CA THR A 173 1.91 -1.87 -8.70
C THR A 173 3.03 -2.32 -7.75
N LYS A 174 3.55 -3.55 -7.87
CA LYS A 174 4.70 -4.03 -7.09
C LYS A 174 6.00 -3.44 -7.65
N TYR A 175 6.73 -2.74 -6.79
CA TYR A 175 7.98 -2.03 -7.08
C TYR A 175 9.19 -2.73 -6.49
N THR A 176 9.09 -3.12 -5.22
CA THR A 176 10.19 -3.71 -4.48
C THR A 176 9.65 -4.47 -3.28
N GLU A 177 10.38 -5.50 -2.87
CA GLU A 177 10.18 -6.14 -1.56
C GLU A 177 10.99 -5.44 -0.46
N ASP A 178 11.87 -4.50 -0.84
CA ASP A 178 12.77 -3.75 0.02
C ASP A 178 12.08 -2.53 0.64
N PHE A 179 11.13 -2.80 1.54
CA PHE A 179 10.41 -1.77 2.29
C PHE A 179 10.09 -2.25 3.71
N THR A 180 9.63 -1.34 4.54
CA THR A 180 9.21 -1.63 5.92
C THR A 180 7.73 -1.32 6.10
N PHE A 181 7.07 -2.06 6.98
CA PHE A 181 5.67 -1.83 7.32
C PHE A 181 5.44 -1.95 8.84
N SER A 182 4.43 -1.27 9.35
CA SER A 182 3.99 -1.39 10.74
C SER A 182 3.11 -2.64 10.91
N ASP A 183 3.35 -3.41 11.97
CA ASP A 183 2.58 -4.63 12.22
C ASP A 183 1.50 -4.45 13.29
N GLY A 184 0.24 -4.70 12.92
CA GLY A 184 -0.89 -4.71 13.84
C GLY A 184 -0.90 -5.91 14.79
N PHE A 185 -0.11 -6.95 14.49
CA PHE A 185 -0.02 -8.18 15.28
C PHE A 185 0.98 -8.12 16.43
N LEU A 186 1.74 -7.04 16.56
CA LEU A 186 2.67 -6.84 17.67
C LEU A 186 1.96 -6.92 19.05
N PRO A 187 2.64 -7.45 20.08
CA PRO A 187 2.13 -7.45 21.44
C PRO A 187 1.96 -5.99 21.91
N ARG A 188 0.78 -5.68 22.48
CA ARG A 188 0.48 -4.32 22.98
C ARG A 188 1.20 -3.96 24.29
N GLY A 189 1.91 -4.91 24.91
CA GLY A 189 2.65 -4.72 26.16
C GLY A 189 4.12 -4.38 25.92
N ASN A 190 4.67 -3.48 26.74
CA ASN A 190 6.08 -3.03 26.82
C ASN A 190 6.67 -2.23 25.64
N ILE A 191 5.93 -1.97 24.57
CA ILE A 191 6.41 -1.13 23.46
C ILE A 191 6.05 0.34 23.76
N TYR A 192 6.85 1.01 24.58
CA TYR A 192 6.66 2.42 24.98
C TYR A 192 7.08 3.44 23.90
N ARG A 193 7.53 2.98 22.72
CA ARG A 193 8.03 3.80 21.60
C ARG A 193 7.23 3.52 20.33
N ALA A 194 7.43 4.33 19.29
CA ALA A 194 6.91 4.06 17.94
C ALA A 194 7.12 2.57 17.61
N GLY A 195 6.04 1.83 17.35
CA GLY A 195 6.07 0.38 17.28
C GLY A 195 7.10 -0.11 16.25
N PRO A 196 7.80 -1.23 16.52
CA PRO A 196 8.81 -1.74 15.60
C PRO A 196 8.21 -2.02 14.22
N MET A 197 8.95 -1.66 13.18
CA MET A 197 8.56 -1.95 11.80
C MET A 197 9.19 -3.25 11.35
N ILE A 198 8.53 -3.98 10.46
CA ILE A 198 9.05 -5.21 9.87
C ILE A 198 9.57 -4.90 8.47
N HIS A 199 10.78 -5.35 8.17
CA HIS A 199 11.32 -5.32 6.82
C HIS A 199 10.69 -6.42 5.97
N TYR A 200 9.88 -6.07 4.96
CA TYR A 200 9.07 -7.02 4.19
C TYR A 200 9.92 -8.12 3.52
N ARG A 201 11.05 -7.77 2.91
CA ARG A 201 11.93 -8.77 2.30
C ARG A 201 12.48 -9.83 3.27
N THR A 202 12.80 -9.44 4.51
CA THR A 202 13.68 -10.23 5.40
C THR A 202 13.03 -10.67 6.71
N GLY A 203 11.92 -10.06 7.12
CA GLY A 203 11.29 -10.29 8.42
C GLY A 203 11.99 -9.61 9.60
N LYS A 204 13.11 -8.91 9.37
CA LYS A 204 13.85 -8.22 10.45
C LYS A 204 13.06 -7.04 11.00
N TYR A 205 13.07 -6.89 12.32
CA TYR A 205 12.51 -5.72 12.99
C TYR A 205 13.46 -4.52 12.94
N ILE A 206 12.90 -3.34 12.67
CA ILE A 206 13.58 -2.05 12.63
C ILE A 206 13.10 -1.19 13.81
N GLY A 207 14.02 -0.46 14.44
CA GLY A 207 13.70 0.43 15.55
C GLY A 207 13.67 -0.23 16.93
N ILE A 208 14.16 -1.48 17.05
CA ILE A 208 14.24 -2.23 18.32
C ILE A 208 15.62 -2.18 18.99
N HIS A 209 16.58 -1.39 18.50
CA HIS A 209 17.92 -1.37 19.09
C HIS A 209 17.95 -0.53 20.39
N PRO A 210 18.63 -1.00 21.47
CA PRO A 210 19.52 -2.17 21.55
C PRO A 210 18.87 -3.50 21.91
N GLU A 211 17.56 -3.54 22.09
CA GLU A 211 16.80 -4.72 22.48
C GLU A 211 16.81 -5.83 21.41
N LYS A 212 16.69 -7.09 21.85
CA LYS A 212 16.47 -8.21 20.93
C LYS A 212 14.96 -8.47 20.75
N PRO A 213 14.53 -9.05 19.61
CA PRO A 213 13.12 -9.38 19.40
C PRO A 213 12.50 -10.19 20.56
N GLU A 214 13.24 -11.15 21.08
CA GLU A 214 12.79 -12.05 22.15
C GLU A 214 12.53 -11.31 23.45
N ASP A 215 13.36 -10.32 23.78
CA ASP A 215 13.22 -9.47 24.98
C ASP A 215 11.92 -8.65 24.96
N LEU A 216 11.41 -8.38 23.75
CA LEU A 216 10.17 -7.64 23.50
C LEU A 216 8.97 -8.57 23.24
N GLY A 217 9.14 -9.89 23.38
CA GLY A 217 8.11 -10.88 23.08
C GLY A 217 7.71 -10.93 21.60
N LEU A 218 8.62 -10.52 20.71
CA LEU A 218 8.39 -10.54 19.26
C LEU A 218 8.73 -11.92 18.69
N GLU A 219 7.86 -12.41 17.81
CA GLU A 219 8.10 -13.63 17.05
C GLU A 219 9.22 -13.42 16.01
N ILE A 220 10.12 -14.38 15.89
CA ILE A 220 11.14 -14.40 14.84
C ILE A 220 10.46 -14.79 13.52
N LEU A 221 10.44 -13.87 12.57
CA LEU A 221 9.82 -14.07 11.27
C LEU A 221 10.82 -14.62 10.26
N GLN A 222 10.38 -15.59 9.47
CA GLN A 222 11.13 -16.16 8.36
C GLN A 222 10.27 -16.12 7.10
N VAL A 223 10.89 -15.90 5.95
CA VAL A 223 10.18 -15.91 4.67
C VAL A 223 9.59 -17.31 4.45
N ALA A 224 8.28 -17.38 4.25
CA ALA A 224 7.61 -18.64 3.98
C ALA A 224 7.93 -19.13 2.57
N GLU A 225 7.96 -20.45 2.39
CA GLU A 225 8.03 -21.04 1.06
C GLU A 225 6.75 -20.69 0.27
N CYS A 226 6.92 -20.22 -0.96
CA CYS A 226 5.78 -19.88 -1.79
C CYS A 226 4.98 -21.14 -2.17
N ARG A 227 3.66 -21.09 -1.95
CA ARG A 227 2.75 -22.23 -2.05
C ARG A 227 2.66 -22.80 -3.47
N LEU A 228 2.77 -21.94 -4.48
CA LEU A 228 2.63 -22.30 -5.90
C LEU A 228 3.80 -23.13 -6.47
N TYR A 229 4.91 -23.29 -5.74
CA TYR A 229 6.05 -24.12 -6.18
C TYR A 229 5.98 -25.57 -5.67
N LYS A 230 4.87 -26.01 -5.07
CA LYS A 230 4.69 -27.38 -4.56
C LYS A 230 3.90 -28.32 -5.50
N THR A 231 3.63 -27.89 -6.74
CA THR A 231 3.01 -28.73 -7.79
C THR A 231 4.03 -29.23 -8.80
#